data_AF-A0A537KB34-F1
#
_entry.id   AF-A0A537KB34-F1
#
_cell.length_a   1.000
_cell.length_b   1.000
_cell.length_c   1.000
_cell.angle_alpha   90.00
_cell.angle_beta   90.00
_cell.angle_gamma   90.00
#
_symmetry.space_group_name_H-M   'P 1'
#
loop_
_entity.id
_entity.type
_entity.pdbx_description
1 polymer ?
#
loop_
_entity_poly.entity_id
_entity_poly.type
_entity_poly.pdbx_seq_one_letter_code
_entity_poly.pdbx_strand_id
1 'polypeptide(L)'
;MKLFLVILFFLPLRFYCQVGQTNFYAIDNRVGSISVAKTDTLAKQLASLGKTDREKVRAIFRWITEHIDYNVMPGGRGKKKPHSLYSEPDDSSAALPPLDERVAAKVLKTGVAFCDGYSRLFKTLCEHAGIKAEVIYGYARTNNNRRFAVNHTWNSVYIDSSWYLLDVTWASGVLSYGNEYIRQYNDFYFLTPPDEFIREHYPEHLQWTLLKDPPVYREFAQSPFRYSGFVKAGVSSYFPTKGVIDVSVGDTILIELKVRSEVRDFLVSESPVRDTAQLTKFSTEKTSGEKLVFKYDITDATGEWLYVFCNEELALRYKLNVKKEIVKASD
;
A
#
# COMPACT_ATOMS: atom_id res chain seq x y z
N MET A 1 61.53 37.55 -16.44
CA MET A 1 60.41 37.27 -15.52
C MET A 1 59.79 35.95 -15.90
N LYS A 2 59.89 34.91 -15.06
CA LYS A 2 59.26 33.59 -15.28
C LYS A 2 57.81 33.67 -14.77
N LEU A 3 56.85 33.47 -15.66
CA LEU A 3 55.42 33.47 -15.34
C LEU A 3 55.02 32.06 -14.87
N PHE A 4 54.70 31.89 -13.59
CA PHE A 4 54.20 30.64 -13.04
C PHE A 4 52.69 30.55 -13.29
N LEU A 5 52.27 29.57 -14.10
CA LEU A 5 50.86 29.25 -14.34
C LEU A 5 50.37 28.36 -13.19
N VAL A 6 49.55 28.90 -12.30
CA VAL A 6 48.90 28.12 -11.23
C VAL A 6 47.59 27.55 -11.77
N ILE A 7 47.56 26.24 -12.04
CA ILE A 7 46.35 25.53 -12.43
C ILE A 7 45.61 25.11 -11.16
N LEU A 8 44.52 25.82 -10.83
CA LEU A 8 43.58 25.45 -9.77
C LEU A 8 42.72 24.27 -10.23
N PHE A 9 43.01 23.08 -9.71
CA PHE A 9 42.13 21.92 -9.83
C PHE A 9 40.88 22.12 -8.93
N PHE A 10 39.76 22.46 -9.55
CA PHE A 10 38.44 22.37 -8.90
C PHE A 10 38.05 20.89 -8.77
N LEU A 11 38.35 20.30 -7.62
CA LEU A 11 37.78 19.01 -7.22
C LEU A 11 36.29 19.21 -6.88
N PRO A 12 35.34 18.54 -7.56
CA PRO A 12 33.95 18.58 -7.14
C PRO A 12 33.83 17.84 -5.82
N LEU A 13 33.65 18.59 -4.72
CA LEU A 13 33.18 18.05 -3.45
C LEU A 13 31.78 17.46 -3.69
N ARG A 14 31.72 16.15 -3.93
CA ARG A 14 30.46 15.41 -3.86
C ARG A 14 30.11 15.30 -2.37
N PHE A 15 29.26 16.20 -1.90
CA PHE A 15 28.54 16.00 -0.65
C PHE A 15 27.67 14.75 -0.83
N TYR A 16 28.16 13.62 -0.33
CA TYR A 16 27.29 12.51 0.00
C TYR A 16 26.42 12.98 1.15
N CYS A 17 25.20 13.41 0.85
CA CYS A 17 24.16 13.51 1.86
C CYS A 17 23.96 12.10 2.38
N GLN A 18 24.51 11.81 3.57
CA GLN A 18 24.11 10.63 4.31
C GLN A 18 22.64 10.83 4.63
N VAL A 19 21.77 10.15 3.89
CA VAL A 19 20.39 9.91 4.32
C VAL A 19 20.51 9.01 5.56
N GLY A 20 20.80 9.62 6.70
CA GLY A 20 20.77 8.92 7.98
C GLY A 20 19.36 8.39 8.16
N GLN A 21 19.22 7.09 8.45
CA GLN A 21 17.94 6.55 8.88
C GLN A 21 17.48 7.35 10.10
N THR A 22 16.45 8.16 9.93
CA THR A 22 15.82 8.86 11.05
C THR A 22 15.19 7.81 11.96
N ASN A 23 15.70 7.67 13.18
CA ASN A 23 15.14 6.75 14.15
C ASN A 23 13.86 7.35 14.74
N PHE A 24 12.71 6.78 14.40
CA PHE A 24 11.40 7.24 14.84
C PHE A 24 10.92 6.62 16.16
N TYR A 25 11.67 5.71 16.77
CA TYR A 25 11.24 4.94 17.94
C TYR A 25 10.68 5.79 19.09
N ALA A 26 11.33 6.92 19.41
CA ALA A 26 10.87 7.81 20.47
C ALA A 26 9.54 8.52 20.14
N ILE A 27 9.28 8.81 18.86
CA ILE A 27 8.04 9.42 18.40
C ILE A 27 6.92 8.38 18.44
N ASP A 28 7.17 7.21 17.84
CA ASP A 28 6.22 6.10 17.74
C ASP A 28 5.72 5.66 19.13
N ASN A 29 6.58 5.60 20.14
CA ASN A 29 6.16 5.22 21.50
C ASN A 29 5.33 6.29 22.22
N ARG A 30 5.36 7.55 21.77
CA ARG A 30 4.67 8.66 22.44
C ARG A 30 3.29 8.93 21.86
N VAL A 31 3.09 8.69 20.56
CA VAL A 31 1.82 9.01 19.89
C VAL A 31 0.62 8.28 20.50
N GLY A 32 0.78 7.02 20.92
CA GLY A 32 -0.29 6.19 21.53
C GLY A 32 -0.96 6.79 22.77
N SER A 33 -0.29 7.72 23.45
CA SER A 33 -0.78 8.36 24.68
C SER A 33 -1.57 9.66 24.44
N ILE A 34 -1.54 10.19 23.21
CA ILE A 34 -2.16 11.46 22.88
C ILE A 34 -3.61 11.21 22.52
N SER A 35 -4.54 11.77 23.31
CA SER A 35 -5.97 11.71 23.03
C SER A 35 -6.58 13.07 23.21
N VAL A 36 -7.05 13.66 22.10
CA VAL A 36 -7.72 14.97 22.10
C VAL A 36 -8.86 14.99 21.09
N ALA A 37 -9.89 15.77 21.37
CA ALA A 37 -11.13 15.78 20.59
C ALA A 37 -11.12 16.72 19.37
N LYS A 38 -10.12 17.60 19.24
CA LYS A 38 -10.04 18.60 18.16
C LYS A 38 -8.81 18.37 17.28
N THR A 39 -9.01 18.45 15.97
CA THR A 39 -8.01 18.29 14.90
C THR A 39 -6.84 19.25 15.06
N ASP A 40 -7.09 20.54 15.32
CA ASP A 40 -6.06 21.56 15.46
C ASP A 40 -5.13 21.30 16.67
N THR A 41 -5.72 20.88 17.78
CA THR A 41 -5.00 20.63 19.03
C THR A 41 -4.21 19.32 18.92
N LEU A 42 -4.80 18.31 18.27
CA LEU A 42 -4.13 17.04 17.97
C LEU A 42 -2.88 17.28 17.12
N ALA A 43 -3.04 18.01 16.02
CA ALA A 43 -1.94 18.32 15.11
C ALA A 43 -0.80 19.04 15.82
N LYS A 44 -1.10 20.06 16.64
CA LYS A 44 -0.08 20.80 17.42
C LYS A 44 0.66 19.89 18.41
N GLN A 45 -0.05 19.01 19.13
CA GLN A 45 0.58 18.08 20.07
C GLN A 45 1.46 17.05 19.35
N LEU A 46 0.97 16.45 18.26
CA LEU A 46 1.74 15.49 17.47
C LEU A 46 2.96 16.15 16.83
N ALA A 47 2.80 17.33 16.24
CA ALA A 47 3.90 18.09 15.66
C ALA A 47 4.97 18.47 16.70
N SER A 48 4.58 18.71 17.96
CA SER A 48 5.54 19.01 19.03
C SER A 48 6.48 17.84 19.39
N LEU A 49 6.18 16.62 18.94
CA LEU A 49 7.05 15.45 19.12
C LEU A 49 8.27 15.46 18.19
N GLY A 50 8.21 16.21 17.08
CA GLY A 50 9.25 16.25 16.05
C GLY A 50 9.85 17.63 15.87
N LYS A 51 11.12 17.70 15.44
CA LYS A 51 11.81 18.95 15.10
C LYS A 51 11.73 19.25 13.61
N THR A 52 11.81 18.20 12.79
CA THR A 52 11.75 18.27 11.33
C THR A 52 10.34 17.97 10.82
N ASP A 53 10.01 18.41 9.61
CA ASP A 53 8.71 18.10 9.00
C ASP A 53 8.53 16.58 8.81
N ARG A 54 9.61 15.86 8.50
CA ARG A 54 9.60 14.40 8.44
C ARG A 54 9.19 13.74 9.77
N GLU A 55 9.71 14.23 10.89
CA GLU A 55 9.35 13.74 12.23
C GLU A 55 7.92 14.12 12.63
N LYS A 56 7.46 15.32 12.28
CA LYS A 56 6.07 15.74 12.51
C LYS A 56 5.09 14.87 11.71
N VAL A 57 5.40 14.64 10.42
CA VAL A 57 4.62 13.75 9.54
C VAL A 57 4.61 12.33 10.10
N ARG A 58 5.74 11.83 10.63
CA ARG A 58 5.79 10.54 11.31
C ARG A 58 4.82 10.46 12.48
N ALA A 59 4.82 11.47 13.35
CA ALA A 59 3.94 11.50 14.52
C ALA A 59 2.46 11.45 14.10
N ILE A 60 2.07 12.24 13.11
CA ILE A 60 0.71 12.26 12.55
C ILE A 60 0.35 10.89 11.94
N PHE A 61 1.22 10.37 11.09
CA PHE A 61 1.03 9.08 10.44
C PHE A 61 0.81 7.96 11.45
N ARG A 62 1.73 7.83 12.42
CA ARG A 62 1.67 6.74 13.41
C ARG A 62 0.48 6.86 14.32
N TRP A 63 0.14 8.07 14.76
CA TRP A 63 -1.06 8.29 15.58
C TRP A 63 -2.31 7.76 14.87
N ILE A 64 -2.52 8.11 13.60
CA ILE A 64 -3.70 7.65 12.85
C ILE A 64 -3.68 6.12 12.73
N THR A 65 -2.53 5.51 12.41
CA THR A 65 -2.43 4.05 12.27
C THR A 65 -2.67 3.27 13.57
N GLU A 66 -2.63 3.93 14.72
CA GLU A 66 -2.89 3.32 16.03
C GLU A 66 -4.31 3.59 16.55
N HIS A 67 -4.95 4.69 16.14
CA HIS A 67 -6.20 5.15 16.75
C HIS A 67 -7.43 5.05 15.85
N ILE A 68 -7.26 4.93 14.52
CA ILE A 68 -8.38 4.83 13.59
C ILE A 68 -8.53 3.39 13.13
N ASP A 69 -9.74 2.84 13.19
CA ASP A 69 -10.12 1.53 12.66
C ASP A 69 -10.71 1.65 11.26
N TYR A 70 -10.51 0.63 10.42
CA TYR A 70 -11.10 0.63 9.09
C TYR A 70 -12.57 0.21 9.17
N ASN A 71 -13.44 0.99 8.51
CA ASN A 71 -14.86 0.69 8.44
C ASN A 71 -15.12 -0.49 7.48
N VAL A 72 -15.40 -1.67 8.03
CA VAL A 72 -15.82 -2.82 7.24
C VAL A 72 -17.32 -2.80 7.03
N MET A 73 -17.77 -2.71 5.77
CA MET A 73 -19.19 -2.89 5.45
C MET A 73 -19.58 -4.34 5.75
N PRO A 74 -20.58 -4.63 6.60
CA PRO A 74 -20.99 -5.99 6.90
C PRO A 74 -21.45 -6.70 5.62
N GLY A 75 -20.82 -7.82 5.28
CA GLY A 75 -21.27 -8.71 4.22
C GLY A 75 -22.55 -9.43 4.65
N GLY A 76 -23.72 -8.92 4.26
CA GLY A 76 -24.97 -9.67 4.35
C GLY A 76 -26.16 -8.89 4.90
N ARG A 77 -27.20 -8.73 4.06
CA ARG A 77 -28.66 -8.62 4.32
C ARG A 77 -29.18 -7.95 5.60
N GLY A 78 -28.41 -7.12 6.29
CA GLY A 78 -28.89 -6.24 7.35
C GLY A 78 -28.99 -4.82 6.82
N LYS A 79 -30.21 -4.28 6.72
CA LYS A 79 -30.44 -2.85 6.45
C LYS A 79 -29.98 -1.99 7.64
N LYS A 80 -28.72 -2.02 8.03
CA LYS A 80 -28.13 -0.91 8.78
C LYS A 80 -27.73 0.12 7.74
N LYS A 81 -28.47 1.23 7.69
CA LYS A 81 -28.13 2.33 6.78
C LYS A 81 -26.64 2.63 6.97
N PRO A 82 -25.84 2.76 5.88
CA PRO A 82 -24.49 3.28 6.03
C PRO A 82 -24.62 4.56 6.87
N HIS A 83 -23.81 4.71 7.91
CA HIS A 83 -23.63 6.03 8.51
C HIS A 83 -23.21 6.91 7.34
N SER A 84 -24.13 7.75 6.85
CA SER A 84 -23.84 8.63 5.73
C SER A 84 -22.56 9.37 6.09
N LEU A 85 -21.48 9.16 5.32
CA LEU A 85 -20.20 9.85 5.54
C LEU A 85 -20.43 11.36 5.56
N TYR A 86 -21.42 11.80 4.79
CA TYR A 86 -21.92 13.15 4.69
C TYR A 86 -23.18 13.26 5.56
N SER A 87 -23.05 13.75 6.78
CA SER A 87 -24.22 14.31 7.44
C SER A 87 -24.66 15.51 6.61
N GLU A 88 -25.93 15.58 6.22
CA GLU A 88 -26.50 16.83 5.70
C GLU A 88 -26.21 17.93 6.72
N PRO A 89 -25.73 19.10 6.29
CA PRO A 89 -25.47 20.20 7.21
C PRO A 89 -26.76 20.55 7.96
N ASP A 90 -26.61 20.85 9.25
CA ASP A 90 -27.66 21.52 10.01
C ASP A 90 -27.98 22.84 9.31
N ASP A 91 -29.25 23.25 9.28
CA ASP A 91 -29.84 24.33 8.47
C ASP A 91 -29.41 25.74 8.96
N SER A 92 -28.17 25.84 9.46
CA SER A 92 -27.52 27.02 9.96
C SER A 92 -26.92 27.80 8.79
N SER A 93 -27.25 29.09 8.70
CA SER A 93 -26.73 30.03 7.69
C SER A 93 -25.22 30.30 7.74
N ALA A 94 -24.48 29.63 8.63
CA ALA A 94 -23.02 29.75 8.71
C ALA A 94 -22.33 28.99 7.56
N ALA A 95 -21.29 29.59 6.99
CA ALA A 95 -20.46 28.94 5.99
C ALA A 95 -19.88 27.63 6.56
N LEU A 96 -20.12 26.51 5.87
CA LEU A 96 -19.62 25.22 6.31
C LEU A 96 -18.09 25.19 6.24
N PRO A 97 -17.40 24.60 7.24
CA PRO A 97 -15.96 24.35 7.15
C PRO A 97 -15.62 23.55 5.89
N PRO A 98 -14.38 23.63 5.36
CA PRO A 98 -13.95 22.81 4.22
C PRO A 98 -14.24 21.32 4.42
N LEU A 99 -14.47 20.59 3.33
CA LEU A 99 -14.84 19.17 3.39
C LEU A 99 -13.84 18.34 4.21
N ASP A 100 -12.54 18.59 4.03
CA ASP A 100 -11.46 17.89 4.74
C ASP A 100 -11.61 18.05 6.26
N GLU A 101 -11.81 19.28 6.75
CA GLU A 101 -12.01 19.57 8.17
C GLU A 101 -13.24 18.85 8.74
N ARG A 102 -14.36 18.86 8.02
CA ARG A 102 -15.59 18.20 8.48
C ARG A 102 -15.41 16.69 8.58
N VAL A 103 -14.77 16.07 7.58
CA VAL A 103 -14.50 14.63 7.58
C VAL A 103 -13.50 14.28 8.68
N ALA A 104 -12.40 15.02 8.81
CA ALA A 104 -11.38 14.81 9.82
C ALA A 104 -11.95 14.88 11.24
N ALA A 105 -12.77 15.90 11.55
CA ALA A 105 -13.43 16.03 12.84
C ALA A 105 -14.36 14.85 13.14
N LYS A 106 -15.09 14.35 12.12
CA LYS A 106 -15.94 13.16 12.26
C LYS A 106 -15.11 11.91 12.53
N VAL A 107 -14.06 11.66 11.76
CA VAL A 107 -13.18 10.50 11.94
C VAL A 107 -12.52 10.52 13.32
N LEU A 108 -12.01 11.67 13.75
CA LEU A 108 -11.43 11.84 15.08
C LEU A 108 -12.45 11.52 16.19
N LYS A 109 -13.71 11.92 16.01
CA LYS A 109 -14.78 11.63 16.96
C LYS A 109 -15.20 10.16 16.97
N THR A 110 -15.25 9.50 15.81
CA THR A 110 -15.76 8.13 15.70
C THR A 110 -14.68 7.07 15.84
N GLY A 111 -13.41 7.40 15.62
CA GLY A 111 -12.30 6.44 15.59
C GLY A 111 -12.37 5.44 14.43
N VAL A 112 -13.22 5.67 13.43
CA VAL A 112 -13.50 4.71 12.34
C VAL A 112 -13.66 5.45 11.01
N ALA A 113 -13.05 4.94 9.94
CA ALA A 113 -13.13 5.55 8.60
C ALA A 113 -12.93 4.55 7.44
N PHE A 114 -13.33 4.96 6.23
CA PHE A 114 -12.82 4.39 4.97
C PHE A 114 -11.57 5.15 4.51
N CYS A 115 -10.91 4.69 3.44
CA CYS A 115 -9.68 5.29 2.93
C CYS A 115 -9.72 6.81 2.68
N ASP A 116 -10.84 7.35 2.18
CA ASP A 116 -11.03 8.80 2.03
C ASP A 116 -11.00 9.52 3.39
N GLY A 117 -11.62 8.96 4.43
CA GLY A 117 -11.62 9.53 5.78
C GLY A 117 -10.23 9.52 6.44
N TYR A 118 -9.47 8.43 6.27
CA TYR A 118 -8.05 8.37 6.69
C TYR A 118 -7.24 9.46 5.99
N SER A 119 -7.40 9.57 4.67
CA SER A 119 -6.59 10.48 3.85
C SER A 119 -6.89 11.95 4.15
N ARG A 120 -8.15 12.29 4.39
CA ARG A 120 -8.56 13.65 4.79
C ARG A 120 -8.16 13.99 6.21
N LEU A 121 -8.25 13.03 7.15
CA LEU A 121 -7.74 13.23 8.51
C LEU A 121 -6.24 13.53 8.46
N PHE A 122 -5.46 12.73 7.74
CA PHE A 122 -4.03 12.95 7.59
C PHE A 122 -3.70 14.31 7.00
N LYS A 123 -4.36 14.68 5.89
CA LYS A 123 -4.19 16.00 5.26
C LYS A 123 -4.50 17.13 6.23
N THR A 124 -5.65 17.07 6.90
CA THR A 124 -6.10 18.10 7.85
C THR A 124 -5.10 18.27 9.01
N LEU A 125 -4.59 17.16 9.57
CA LEU A 125 -3.58 17.23 10.63
C LEU A 125 -2.24 17.79 10.13
N CYS A 126 -1.84 17.48 8.89
CA CYS A 126 -0.65 18.07 8.28
C CYS A 126 -0.81 19.59 8.09
N GLU A 127 -1.96 20.03 7.57
CA GLU A 127 -2.24 21.45 7.35
C GLU A 127 -2.22 22.25 8.65
N HIS A 128 -2.85 21.74 9.73
CA HIS A 128 -2.77 22.34 11.06
C HIS A 128 -1.36 22.35 11.66
N ALA A 129 -0.49 21.44 11.21
CA ALA A 129 0.93 21.41 11.57
C ALA A 129 1.82 22.27 10.65
N GLY A 130 1.24 22.97 9.67
CA GLY A 130 1.96 23.80 8.70
C GLY A 130 2.65 23.02 7.59
N ILE A 131 2.25 21.76 7.35
CA ILE A 131 2.85 20.84 6.38
C ILE A 131 1.87 20.66 5.22
N LYS A 132 2.33 20.87 3.99
CA LYS A 132 1.49 20.69 2.80
C LYS A 132 1.26 19.20 2.55
N ALA A 133 0.01 18.81 2.36
CA ALA A 133 -0.39 17.46 2.01
C ALA A 133 -1.57 17.49 1.04
N GLU A 134 -1.64 16.48 0.18
CA GLU A 134 -2.70 16.33 -0.81
C GLU A 134 -3.38 14.97 -0.66
N VAL A 135 -4.69 14.94 -0.96
CA VAL A 135 -5.47 13.70 -1.05
C VAL A 135 -5.43 13.24 -2.50
N ILE A 136 -4.97 12.00 -2.72
CA ILE A 136 -4.78 11.43 -4.05
C ILE A 136 -5.83 10.35 -4.28
N TYR A 137 -6.58 10.51 -5.36
CA TYR A 137 -7.56 9.54 -5.84
C TYR A 137 -6.95 8.64 -6.89
N GLY A 138 -7.27 7.35 -6.86
CA GLY A 138 -6.87 6.44 -7.92
C GLY A 138 -7.31 5.00 -7.71
N TYR A 139 -6.49 4.11 -8.25
CA TYR A 139 -6.77 2.70 -8.35
C TYR A 139 -5.75 1.96 -7.49
N ALA A 140 -6.23 1.31 -6.43
CA ALA A 140 -5.48 0.32 -5.72
C ALA A 140 -5.87 -1.08 -6.16
N ARG A 141 -4.90 -1.99 -6.08
CA ARG A 141 -5.12 -3.38 -6.45
C ARG A 141 -5.82 -4.13 -5.31
N THR A 142 -7.15 -4.15 -5.33
CA THR A 142 -7.98 -4.87 -4.33
C THR A 142 -8.76 -6.03 -4.97
N ASN A 143 -9.39 -6.87 -4.15
CA ASN A 143 -10.18 -8.04 -4.61
C ASN A 143 -11.43 -7.63 -5.42
N ASN A 144 -11.92 -6.41 -5.21
CA ASN A 144 -13.18 -5.92 -5.76
C ASN A 144 -12.92 -4.87 -6.86
N ASN A 145 -12.26 -5.28 -7.94
CA ASN A 145 -12.13 -4.42 -9.11
C ASN A 145 -13.46 -4.33 -9.86
N ARG A 146 -14.33 -3.41 -9.43
CA ARG A 146 -15.32 -2.82 -10.32
C ARG A 146 -14.53 -2.10 -11.40
N ARG A 147 -14.52 -2.66 -12.61
CA ARG A 147 -13.77 -2.11 -13.74
C ARG A 147 -14.21 -0.65 -13.92
N PHE A 148 -13.24 0.28 -13.86
CA PHE A 148 -13.35 1.70 -14.22
C PHE A 148 -13.80 2.73 -13.16
N ALA A 149 -13.79 2.40 -11.87
CA ALA A 149 -13.98 3.42 -10.82
C ALA A 149 -12.73 3.55 -9.92
N VAL A 150 -12.40 4.79 -9.53
CA VAL A 150 -11.49 5.06 -8.41
C VAL A 150 -11.97 4.22 -7.23
N ASN A 151 -11.10 3.36 -6.72
CA ASN A 151 -11.43 2.41 -5.66
C ASN A 151 -10.60 2.63 -4.40
N HIS A 152 -9.68 3.60 -4.41
CA HIS A 152 -8.83 3.91 -3.27
C HIS A 152 -8.40 5.37 -3.21
N THR A 153 -8.00 5.79 -2.02
CA THR A 153 -7.56 7.16 -1.73
C THR A 153 -6.40 7.11 -0.74
N TRP A 154 -5.35 7.88 -0.99
CA TRP A 154 -4.14 7.96 -0.17
C TRP A 154 -3.62 9.41 -0.14
N ASN A 155 -2.39 9.66 0.32
CA ASN A 155 -1.83 10.99 0.39
C ASN A 155 -0.47 11.15 -0.31
N SER A 156 -0.18 12.39 -0.70
CA SER A 156 1.19 12.87 -0.89
C SER A 156 1.48 14.00 0.08
N VAL A 157 2.72 14.10 0.56
CA VAL A 157 3.15 15.11 1.55
C VAL A 157 4.42 15.80 1.08
N TYR A 158 4.49 17.12 1.27
CA TYR A 158 5.64 17.92 0.87
C TYR A 158 6.60 18.12 2.05
N ILE A 159 7.80 17.59 1.93
CA ILE A 159 8.85 17.62 2.96
C ILE A 159 10.15 18.03 2.27
N ASP A 160 10.90 18.97 2.84
CA ASP A 160 12.24 19.35 2.36
C ASP A 160 12.30 19.59 0.83
N SER A 161 11.35 20.38 0.33
CA SER A 161 11.21 20.75 -1.08
C SER A 161 10.79 19.64 -2.06
N SER A 162 10.42 18.45 -1.57
CA SER A 162 10.01 17.30 -2.39
C SER A 162 8.68 16.71 -1.95
N TRP A 163 7.91 16.18 -2.90
CA TRP A 163 6.71 15.39 -2.61
C TRP A 163 7.08 13.93 -2.31
N TYR A 164 6.40 13.33 -1.34
CA TYR A 164 6.54 11.93 -0.96
C TYR A 164 5.17 11.26 -0.95
N LEU A 165 5.13 9.95 -1.21
CA LEU A 165 3.90 9.15 -1.23
C LEU A 165 3.75 8.37 0.07
N LEU A 166 2.52 8.26 0.57
CA LEU A 166 2.21 7.43 1.72
C LEU A 166 0.75 6.97 1.69
N ASP A 167 0.46 5.88 2.38
CA ASP A 167 -0.89 5.37 2.56
C ASP A 167 -1.15 5.02 4.02
N VAL A 168 -1.82 5.92 4.73
CA VAL A 168 -2.14 5.74 6.15
C VAL A 168 -3.16 4.63 6.38
N THR A 169 -4.00 4.33 5.38
CA THR A 169 -5.03 3.30 5.48
C THR A 169 -4.41 1.92 5.41
N TRP A 170 -3.55 1.67 4.42
CA TRP A 170 -2.88 0.37 4.29
C TRP A 170 -1.75 0.19 5.30
N ALA A 171 -1.23 1.29 5.86
CA ALA A 171 -0.32 1.24 7.00
C ALA A 171 -0.99 0.83 8.31
N SER A 172 -2.30 1.07 8.47
CA SER A 172 -2.98 0.85 9.77
C SER A 172 -3.34 -0.61 9.99
N GLY A 173 -3.59 -1.38 8.93
CA GLY A 173 -3.95 -2.78 9.06
C GLY A 173 -4.41 -3.42 7.76
N VAL A 174 -4.95 -4.62 7.91
CA VAL A 174 -5.41 -5.49 6.81
C VAL A 174 -6.84 -5.96 7.06
N LEU A 175 -7.51 -6.40 6.01
CA LEU A 175 -8.78 -7.11 6.13
C LEU A 175 -8.54 -8.62 6.16
N SER A 176 -9.12 -9.29 7.16
CA SER A 176 -9.17 -10.74 7.22
C SER A 176 -10.03 -11.31 6.09
N TYR A 177 -9.94 -12.61 5.85
CA TYR A 177 -10.81 -13.29 4.89
C TYR A 177 -12.30 -13.15 5.22
N GLY A 178 -12.64 -13.07 6.51
CA GLY A 178 -13.99 -12.81 7.01
C GLY A 178 -14.45 -11.36 6.86
N ASN A 179 -13.66 -10.51 6.21
CA ASN A 179 -13.89 -9.07 6.07
C ASN A 179 -13.90 -8.33 7.43
N GLU A 180 -13.07 -8.81 8.37
CA GLU A 180 -12.84 -8.15 9.66
C GLU A 180 -11.56 -7.31 9.56
N TYR A 181 -11.56 -6.13 10.17
CA TYR A 181 -10.36 -5.30 10.23
C TYR A 181 -9.42 -5.82 11.32
N ILE A 182 -8.17 -6.09 10.94
CA ILE A 182 -7.08 -6.44 11.84
C ILE A 182 -6.07 -5.30 11.81
N ARG A 183 -5.91 -4.60 12.93
CA ARG A 183 -4.86 -3.59 13.09
C ARG A 183 -3.50 -4.28 13.05
N GLN A 184 -2.72 -3.95 12.04
CA GLN A 184 -1.40 -4.52 11.81
C GLN A 184 -0.55 -3.46 11.13
N TYR A 185 0.29 -2.78 11.92
CA TYR A 185 1.08 -1.68 11.41
C TYR A 185 2.06 -2.13 10.31
N ASN A 186 2.08 -1.41 9.20
CA ASN A 186 3.02 -1.66 8.10
C ASN A 186 3.78 -0.38 7.70
N ASP A 187 5.04 -0.30 8.13
CA ASP A 187 5.93 0.84 7.89
C ASP A 187 6.24 1.08 6.41
N PHE A 188 6.07 0.05 5.56
CA PHE A 188 6.30 0.13 4.12
C PHE A 188 5.57 1.31 3.47
N TYR A 189 4.38 1.65 3.95
CA TYR A 189 3.54 2.73 3.41
C TYR A 189 3.88 4.12 3.93
N PHE A 190 4.94 4.28 4.74
CA PHE A 190 5.42 5.58 5.19
C PHE A 190 6.51 6.11 4.24
N LEU A 191 6.20 7.17 3.49
CA LEU A 191 7.14 7.83 2.55
C LEU A 191 7.76 6.86 1.54
N THR A 192 6.94 5.93 1.03
CA THR A 192 7.33 4.86 0.11
C THR A 192 7.92 5.43 -1.19
N PRO A 193 9.03 4.88 -1.70
CA PRO A 193 9.56 5.27 -3.00
C PRO A 193 8.53 5.13 -4.13
N PRO A 194 8.45 6.09 -5.07
CA PRO A 194 7.49 6.08 -6.17
C PRO A 194 7.47 4.79 -7.01
N ASP A 195 8.63 4.19 -7.28
CA ASP A 195 8.78 2.97 -8.09
C ASP A 195 8.33 1.70 -7.37
N GLU A 196 8.20 1.76 -6.05
CA GLU A 196 7.62 0.73 -5.21
C GLU A 196 6.11 0.97 -5.03
N PHE A 197 5.71 2.21 -4.77
CA PHE A 197 4.31 2.59 -4.51
C PHE A 197 3.41 2.37 -5.74
N ILE A 198 3.89 2.68 -6.96
CA ILE A 198 3.13 2.52 -8.21
C ILE A 198 2.72 1.06 -8.50
N ARG A 199 3.33 0.09 -7.81
CA ARG A 199 3.07 -1.34 -7.99
C ARG A 199 1.69 -1.74 -7.50
N GLU A 200 1.17 -0.99 -6.52
CA GLU A 200 -0.12 -1.23 -5.90
C GLU A 200 -1.08 -0.03 -6.00
N HIS A 201 -0.56 1.18 -6.23
CA HIS A 201 -1.32 2.43 -6.26
C HIS A 201 -1.09 3.20 -7.56
N TYR A 202 -2.12 3.28 -8.40
CA TYR A 202 -2.08 4.04 -9.65
C TYR A 202 -2.98 5.28 -9.54
N PRO A 203 -2.44 6.51 -9.53
CA PRO A 203 -3.25 7.71 -9.37
C PRO A 203 -4.09 8.00 -10.62
N GLU A 204 -5.24 8.66 -10.43
CA GLU A 204 -6.05 9.18 -11.53
C GLU A 204 -5.31 10.26 -12.33
N HIS A 205 -4.51 11.08 -11.65
CA HIS A 205 -3.62 12.06 -12.27
C HIS A 205 -2.16 11.62 -12.21
N LEU A 206 -1.54 11.43 -13.38
CA LEU A 206 -0.18 10.87 -13.51
C LEU A 206 0.91 11.68 -12.80
N GLN A 207 0.71 12.98 -12.57
CA GLN A 207 1.67 13.80 -11.80
C GLN A 207 1.93 13.22 -10.40
N TRP A 208 0.94 12.56 -9.80
CA TRP A 208 1.04 11.96 -8.48
C TRP A 208 1.70 10.59 -8.48
N THR A 209 2.16 10.10 -9.64
CA THR A 209 3.08 8.96 -9.67
C THR A 209 4.45 9.36 -9.14
N LEU A 210 4.82 10.65 -9.25
CA LEU A 210 6.16 11.17 -8.97
C LEU A 210 7.28 10.45 -9.77
N LEU A 211 6.90 9.77 -10.85
CA LEU A 211 7.82 9.07 -11.76
C LEU A 211 8.04 9.90 -13.02
N LYS A 212 9.27 9.84 -13.55
CA LYS A 212 9.60 10.43 -14.85
C LYS A 212 8.90 9.71 -16.00
N ASP A 213 8.78 8.38 -15.89
CA ASP A 213 8.18 7.50 -16.89
C ASP A 213 7.24 6.50 -16.19
N PRO A 214 5.99 6.90 -15.90
CA PRO A 214 5.04 6.04 -15.24
C PRO A 214 4.53 4.94 -16.18
N PRO A 215 4.26 3.72 -15.68
CA PRO A 215 3.66 2.67 -16.50
C PRO A 215 2.28 3.11 -17.00
N VAL A 216 1.81 2.54 -18.11
CA VAL A 216 0.43 2.80 -18.54
C VAL A 216 -0.55 2.00 -17.69
N TYR A 217 -1.77 2.52 -17.50
CA TYR A 217 -2.80 1.89 -16.65
C TYR A 217 -3.06 0.41 -17.01
N ARG A 218 -2.98 0.03 -18.29
CA ARG A 218 -3.16 -1.37 -18.72
C ARG A 218 -2.09 -2.30 -18.13
N GLU A 219 -0.84 -1.86 -18.09
CA GLU A 219 0.26 -2.64 -17.51
C GLU A 219 0.08 -2.80 -16.00
N PHE A 220 -0.30 -1.72 -15.32
CA PHE A 220 -0.67 -1.76 -13.91
C PHE A 220 -1.80 -2.76 -13.65
N ALA A 221 -2.91 -2.63 -14.39
CA ALA A 221 -4.13 -3.43 -14.22
C ALA A 221 -3.94 -4.92 -14.56
N GLN A 222 -2.97 -5.26 -15.41
CA GLN A 222 -2.73 -6.62 -15.87
C GLN A 222 -1.54 -7.31 -15.20
N SER A 223 -0.73 -6.63 -14.39
CA SER A 223 0.37 -7.26 -13.63
C SER A 223 -0.15 -8.16 -12.48
N PRO A 224 0.62 -9.07 -11.87
CA PRO A 224 0.23 -9.76 -10.62
C PRO A 224 0.32 -8.85 -9.40
N PHE A 225 -0.52 -9.07 -8.39
CA PHE A 225 -0.56 -8.21 -7.19
C PHE A 225 0.78 -8.31 -6.48
N ARG A 226 1.35 -7.19 -6.03
CA ARG A 226 2.71 -7.11 -5.49
C ARG A 226 2.71 -6.41 -4.13
N TYR A 227 2.59 -7.19 -3.08
CA TYR A 227 2.47 -6.71 -1.70
C TYR A 227 3.83 -6.36 -1.09
N SER A 228 3.85 -5.83 0.14
CA SER A 228 5.10 -5.47 0.85
C SER A 228 6.12 -6.63 0.91
N GLY A 229 5.64 -7.87 0.98
CA GLY A 229 6.49 -9.06 0.93
C GLY A 229 7.33 -9.14 -0.35
N PHE A 230 6.84 -8.65 -1.49
CA PHE A 230 7.58 -8.62 -2.77
C PHE A 230 8.86 -7.78 -2.66
N VAL A 231 8.70 -6.57 -2.13
CA VAL A 231 9.80 -5.60 -1.97
C VAL A 231 10.74 -6.05 -0.88
N LYS A 232 10.19 -6.38 0.30
CA LYS A 232 10.98 -6.87 1.44
C LYS A 232 11.82 -8.06 1.04
N ALA A 233 11.26 -8.98 0.26
CA ALA A 233 11.95 -10.17 -0.24
C ALA A 233 13.08 -9.88 -1.24
N GLY A 234 13.15 -8.67 -1.80
CA GLY A 234 14.16 -8.31 -2.80
C GLY A 234 13.90 -8.98 -4.15
N VAL A 235 12.63 -9.24 -4.51
CA VAL A 235 12.28 -9.80 -5.82
C VAL A 235 12.57 -8.76 -6.90
N SER A 236 13.45 -9.13 -7.83
CA SER A 236 13.92 -8.27 -8.92
C SER A 236 13.22 -8.53 -10.25
N SER A 237 12.79 -9.76 -10.51
CA SER A 237 11.97 -10.13 -11.66
C SER A 237 11.09 -11.32 -11.34
N TYR A 238 10.01 -11.48 -12.09
CA TYR A 238 9.06 -12.57 -11.92
C TYR A 238 8.40 -12.96 -13.25
N PHE A 239 7.91 -14.20 -13.31
CA PHE A 239 7.09 -14.73 -14.38
C PHE A 239 5.95 -15.57 -13.76
N PRO A 240 4.72 -15.54 -14.28
CA PRO A 240 4.24 -14.73 -15.40
C PRO A 240 4.18 -13.22 -15.09
N THR A 241 4.36 -12.37 -16.11
CA THR A 241 4.23 -10.91 -15.92
C THR A 241 2.77 -10.44 -15.88
N LYS A 242 1.85 -11.28 -16.39
CA LYS A 242 0.40 -11.08 -16.29
C LYS A 242 -0.13 -11.68 -15.00
N GLY A 243 -0.96 -10.92 -14.29
CA GLY A 243 -1.62 -11.31 -13.06
C GLY A 243 -2.85 -12.17 -13.26
N VAL A 244 -3.33 -12.33 -14.49
CA VAL A 244 -4.34 -13.34 -14.86
C VAL A 244 -3.63 -14.41 -15.67
N ILE A 245 -3.76 -15.66 -15.24
CA ILE A 245 -3.21 -16.83 -15.92
C ILE A 245 -4.40 -17.66 -16.43
N ASP A 246 -4.53 -17.76 -17.75
CA ASP A 246 -5.52 -18.61 -18.39
C ASP A 246 -4.97 -20.05 -18.47
N VAL A 247 -5.70 -21.01 -17.90
CA VAL A 247 -5.29 -22.43 -17.82
C VAL A 247 -6.48 -23.37 -17.99
N SER A 248 -6.19 -24.63 -18.27
CA SER A 248 -7.14 -25.75 -18.30
C SER A 248 -6.74 -26.82 -17.28
N VAL A 249 -7.68 -27.71 -16.91
CA VAL A 249 -7.35 -28.88 -16.10
C VAL A 249 -6.32 -29.74 -16.85
N GLY A 250 -5.23 -30.09 -16.18
CA GLY A 250 -4.08 -30.80 -16.76
C GLY A 250 -2.90 -29.89 -17.13
N ASP A 251 -3.06 -28.57 -17.14
CA ASP A 251 -1.95 -27.63 -17.36
C ASP A 251 -1.04 -27.53 -16.11
N THR A 252 0.25 -27.23 -16.33
CA THR A 252 1.19 -26.87 -15.26
C THR A 252 1.53 -25.38 -15.33
N ILE A 253 1.28 -24.65 -14.26
CA ILE A 253 1.69 -23.25 -14.10
C ILE A 253 3.14 -23.20 -13.63
N LEU A 254 3.93 -22.38 -14.32
CA LEU A 254 5.31 -22.06 -13.94
C LEU A 254 5.37 -20.65 -13.33
N ILE A 255 5.74 -20.56 -12.06
CA ILE A 255 6.07 -19.28 -11.41
C ILE A 255 7.58 -19.19 -11.24
N GLU A 256 8.19 -18.18 -11.85
CA GLU A 256 9.62 -17.91 -11.70
C GLU A 256 9.83 -16.62 -10.90
N LEU A 257 10.79 -16.61 -9.98
CA LEU A 257 11.22 -15.42 -9.24
C LEU A 257 12.74 -15.29 -9.32
N LYS A 258 13.24 -14.06 -9.50
CA LYS A 258 14.65 -13.73 -9.30
C LYS A 258 14.81 -12.85 -8.07
N VAL A 259 15.61 -13.28 -7.11
CA VAL A 259 15.75 -12.63 -5.80
C VAL A 259 17.18 -12.13 -5.60
N ARG A 260 17.34 -10.91 -5.05
CA ARG A 260 18.66 -10.27 -4.86
C ARG A 260 19.46 -10.73 -3.64
N SER A 261 18.86 -11.50 -2.72
CA SER A 261 19.50 -11.96 -1.47
C SER A 261 19.44 -13.48 -1.33
N GLU A 262 20.24 -14.04 -0.42
CA GLU A 262 20.16 -15.47 -0.07
C GLU A 262 18.73 -15.87 0.34
N VAL A 263 18.45 -17.14 0.05
CA VAL A 263 17.12 -17.76 -0.07
C VAL A 263 16.24 -17.47 1.14
N ARG A 264 15.09 -16.85 0.88
CA ARG A 264 13.99 -16.73 1.83
C ARG A 264 13.02 -17.89 1.64
N ASP A 265 12.23 -18.19 2.66
CA ASP A 265 11.25 -19.27 2.60
C ASP A 265 10.08 -18.84 1.70
N PHE A 266 10.19 -19.15 0.40
CA PHE A 266 9.13 -18.86 -0.55
C PHE A 266 8.17 -20.04 -0.65
N LEU A 267 6.90 -19.70 -0.70
CA LEU A 267 5.81 -20.66 -0.74
C LEU A 267 4.81 -20.26 -1.81
N VAL A 268 4.21 -21.23 -2.48
CA VAL A 268 3.02 -21.00 -3.30
C VAL A 268 1.85 -21.77 -2.70
N SER A 269 0.68 -21.16 -2.64
CA SER A 269 -0.54 -21.75 -2.09
C SER A 269 -1.77 -21.33 -2.90
N GLU A 270 -2.78 -22.18 -2.98
CA GLU A 270 -4.13 -21.79 -3.46
C GLU A 270 -4.94 -21.06 -2.38
N SER A 271 -4.50 -21.15 -1.13
CA SER A 271 -5.11 -20.51 0.02
C SER A 271 -4.44 -19.18 0.35
N PRO A 272 -5.22 -18.15 0.72
CA PRO A 272 -4.66 -16.91 1.28
C PRO A 272 -4.05 -17.10 2.67
N VAL A 273 -4.23 -18.27 3.29
CA VAL A 273 -3.64 -18.65 4.57
C VAL A 273 -2.54 -19.68 4.34
N ARG A 274 -1.44 -19.54 5.06
CA ARG A 274 -0.36 -20.52 5.09
C ARG A 274 -0.84 -21.79 5.82
N ASP A 275 -1.57 -22.65 5.12
CA ASP A 275 -1.89 -23.99 5.58
C ASP A 275 -0.86 -24.97 5.00
N THR A 276 -0.05 -25.58 5.87
CA THR A 276 0.98 -26.54 5.48
C THR A 276 0.40 -27.81 4.86
N ALA A 277 -0.89 -28.11 5.07
CA ALA A 277 -1.56 -29.28 4.49
C ALA A 277 -1.79 -29.17 2.98
N GLN A 278 -1.89 -27.95 2.42
CA GLN A 278 -2.09 -27.73 0.98
C GLN A 278 -0.77 -27.68 0.18
N LEU A 279 0.37 -27.78 0.87
CA LEU A 279 1.71 -27.67 0.25
C LEU A 279 2.09 -28.87 -0.61
N THR A 280 1.40 -29.99 -0.45
CA THR A 280 1.63 -31.23 -1.21
C THR A 280 1.42 -31.06 -2.71
N LYS A 281 0.72 -30.01 -3.17
CA LYS A 281 0.51 -29.71 -4.59
C LYS A 281 1.63 -28.92 -5.27
N PHE A 282 2.58 -28.37 -4.51
CA PHE A 282 3.60 -27.46 -5.06
C PHE A 282 4.99 -28.09 -5.02
N SER A 283 5.65 -28.19 -6.16
CA SER A 283 7.07 -28.58 -6.22
C SER A 283 7.95 -27.35 -6.43
N THR A 284 8.98 -27.23 -5.60
CA THR A 284 9.98 -26.16 -5.71
C THR A 284 11.25 -26.72 -6.34
N GLU A 285 11.67 -26.13 -7.46
CA GLU A 285 12.94 -26.45 -8.12
C GLU A 285 13.85 -25.22 -8.04
N LYS A 286 14.86 -25.24 -7.16
CA LYS A 286 15.91 -24.21 -7.14
C LYS A 286 16.86 -24.47 -8.30
N THR A 287 16.85 -23.61 -9.32
CA THR A 287 17.58 -23.89 -10.58
C THR A 287 18.98 -23.29 -10.64
N SER A 288 19.30 -22.26 -9.84
CA SER A 288 20.66 -21.72 -9.62
C SER A 288 20.57 -20.45 -8.77
N GLY A 289 21.41 -20.32 -7.73
CA GLY A 289 21.76 -19.10 -6.99
C GLY A 289 20.63 -18.16 -6.53
N GLU A 290 20.03 -17.45 -7.50
CA GLU A 290 19.08 -16.35 -7.36
C GLU A 290 17.71 -16.62 -8.02
N LYS A 291 17.56 -17.71 -8.78
CA LYS A 291 16.32 -18.06 -9.51
C LYS A 291 15.57 -19.17 -8.77
N LEU A 292 14.32 -18.88 -8.42
CA LEU A 292 13.35 -19.82 -7.84
C LEU A 292 12.30 -20.15 -8.89
N VAL A 293 11.96 -21.42 -9.01
CA VAL A 293 10.93 -21.92 -9.91
C VAL A 293 9.95 -22.78 -9.12
N PHE A 294 8.67 -22.44 -9.21
CA PHE A 294 7.56 -23.20 -8.63
C PHE A 294 6.71 -23.76 -9.75
N LYS A 295 6.38 -25.04 -9.64
CA LYS A 295 5.43 -25.70 -10.55
C LYS A 295 4.16 -26.02 -9.79
N TYR A 296 3.03 -25.72 -10.42
CA TYR A 296 1.71 -25.99 -9.89
C TYR A 296 0.83 -26.65 -10.95
N ASP A 297 0.42 -27.88 -10.71
CA ASP A 297 -0.43 -28.64 -11.63
C ASP A 297 -1.91 -28.38 -11.36
N ILE A 298 -2.65 -28.03 -12.41
CA ILE A 298 -4.08 -27.75 -12.32
C ILE A 298 -4.85 -29.08 -12.33
N THR A 299 -5.16 -29.58 -11.14
CA THR A 299 -5.86 -30.86 -10.97
C THR A 299 -7.38 -30.76 -11.04
N ASP A 300 -7.94 -29.57 -10.83
CA ASP A 300 -9.38 -29.32 -10.84
C ASP A 300 -9.68 -27.87 -11.24
N ALA A 301 -10.97 -27.56 -11.47
CA ALA A 301 -11.42 -26.23 -11.89
C ALA A 301 -11.88 -25.33 -10.72
N THR A 302 -11.43 -25.61 -9.49
CA THR A 302 -11.87 -24.88 -8.28
C THR A 302 -10.90 -23.78 -7.85
N GLY A 303 -9.62 -23.88 -8.23
CA GLY A 303 -8.61 -22.88 -7.92
C GLY A 303 -8.90 -21.54 -8.60
N GLU A 304 -9.15 -20.49 -7.82
CA GLU A 304 -9.35 -19.12 -8.33
C GLU A 304 -8.08 -18.25 -8.24
N TRP A 305 -7.17 -18.59 -7.32
CA TRP A 305 -6.04 -17.75 -6.95
C TRP A 305 -4.80 -18.58 -6.66
N LEU A 306 -3.64 -18.02 -6.99
CA LEU A 306 -2.35 -18.46 -6.48
C LEU A 306 -1.70 -17.34 -5.70
N TYR A 307 -1.27 -17.66 -4.49
CA TYR A 307 -0.60 -16.78 -3.56
C TYR A 307 0.86 -17.21 -3.47
N VAL A 308 1.79 -16.27 -3.63
CA VAL A 308 3.20 -16.48 -3.39
C VAL A 308 3.56 -15.74 -2.12
N PHE A 309 3.93 -16.48 -1.08
CA PHE A 309 4.41 -15.93 0.18
C PHE A 309 5.93 -15.93 0.21
N CYS A 310 6.50 -14.95 0.90
CA CYS A 310 7.88 -14.96 1.33
C CYS A 310 7.90 -14.87 2.86
N ASN A 311 8.39 -15.92 3.50
CA ASN A 311 8.27 -16.21 4.92
C ASN A 311 6.78 -16.28 5.33
N GLU A 312 6.23 -15.19 5.86
CA GLU A 312 4.84 -15.07 6.30
C GLU A 312 4.10 -13.90 5.63
N GLU A 313 4.81 -13.13 4.79
CA GLU A 313 4.22 -12.00 4.09
C GLU A 313 3.83 -12.41 2.67
N LEU A 314 2.62 -12.03 2.27
CA LEU A 314 2.20 -12.16 0.89
C LEU A 314 3.14 -11.31 0.02
N ALA A 315 3.65 -11.90 -1.06
CA ALA A 315 4.55 -11.24 -2.00
C ALA A 315 3.87 -11.06 -3.36
N LEU A 316 3.41 -12.15 -3.97
CA LEU A 316 2.65 -12.10 -5.23
C LEU A 316 1.28 -12.73 -5.08
N ARG A 317 0.34 -12.29 -5.91
CA ARG A 317 -0.91 -13.01 -6.12
C ARG A 317 -1.35 -12.97 -7.57
N TYR A 318 -1.73 -14.13 -8.09
CA TYR A 318 -2.23 -14.35 -9.45
C TYR A 318 -3.67 -14.83 -9.41
N LYS A 319 -4.49 -14.35 -10.34
CA LYS A 319 -5.83 -14.88 -10.60
C LYS A 319 -5.73 -16.00 -11.62
N LEU A 320 -6.32 -17.15 -11.31
CA LEU A 320 -6.49 -18.23 -12.25
C LEU A 320 -7.82 -18.07 -13.00
N ASN A 321 -7.76 -18.22 -14.31
CA ASN A 321 -8.94 -18.33 -15.14
C ASN A 321 -8.98 -19.75 -15.74
N VAL A 322 -9.49 -20.70 -14.95
CA VAL A 322 -9.54 -22.11 -15.36
C VAL A 322 -10.72 -22.31 -16.31
N LYS A 323 -10.43 -22.71 -17.55
CA LYS A 323 -11.45 -23.05 -18.54
C LYS A 323 -12.18 -24.31 -18.08
N LYS A 324 -13.48 -24.18 -17.80
CA LYS A 324 -14.35 -25.33 -17.58
C LYS A 324 -14.64 -25.95 -18.94
N GLU A 325 -14.29 -27.22 -19.14
CA GLU A 325 -14.76 -27.94 -20.32
C GLU A 325 -16.29 -27.93 -20.30
N ILE A 326 -16.88 -27.36 -21.35
CA ILE A 326 -18.30 -27.47 -21.59
C ILE A 326 -18.49 -28.91 -22.08
N VAL A 327 -18.91 -29.79 -21.17
CA VAL A 327 -19.43 -31.10 -21.57
C VAL A 327 -20.64 -30.80 -22.44
N LYS A 328 -20.48 -30.95 -23.77
CA LYS A 328 -21.62 -31.02 -24.67
C LYS A 328 -22.46 -32.19 -24.18
N ALA A 329 -23.67 -31.91 -23.69
CA ALA A 329 -24.66 -32.94 -23.50
C ALA A 329 -24.82 -33.65 -24.85
N SER A 330 -24.42 -34.92 -24.90
CA SER A 330 -24.73 -35.81 -26.00
C SER A 330 -26.25 -36.01 -26.01
N ASP A 331 -26.87 -35.59 -27.10
CA ASP A 331 -28.31 -35.70 -27.41
C ASP A 331 -28.86 -37.12 -27.30
#